data_AF-A0A7C4NMB1-F1
#
_entry.id   AF-A0A7C4NMB1-F1
#
_cell.length_a   1.000
_cell.length_b   1.000
_cell.length_c   1.000
_cell.angle_alpha   90.00
_cell.angle_beta   90.00
_cell.angle_gamma   90.00
#
_symmetry.space_group_name_H-M   'P 1'
#
loop_
_entity.id
_entity.type
_entity.pdbx_description
1 polymer ?
#
loop_
_entity_poly.entity_id
_entity_poly.type
_entity_poly.pdbx_seq_one_letter_code
_entity_poly.pdbx_strand_id
1 'polypeptide(L)' 'MPKAIAQPVCPRCKNNLKFIVETETRSRESIVKYMYICDVCRYKHVTDSVTLRMNSDKLIIVRSSADQYS' A
#
# COMPACT_ATOMS: atom_id res chain seq x y z
N MET A 1 25.90 3.73 -12.64
CA MET A 1 25.02 2.54 -12.68
C MET A 1 23.89 2.77 -11.68
N PRO A 2 22.60 2.73 -12.07
CA PRO A 2 21.51 2.90 -11.11
C PRO A 2 21.53 1.73 -10.11
N LYS A 3 21.45 2.05 -8.82
CA LYS A 3 21.44 1.08 -7.72
C LYS A 3 20.13 0.29 -7.81
N ALA A 4 20.22 -1.02 -8.04
CA ALA A 4 19.03 -1.87 -8.07
C ALA A 4 18.31 -1.75 -6.72
N ILE A 5 17.05 -1.30 -6.75
CA ILE A 5 16.20 -1.25 -5.56
C ILE A 5 15.88 -2.72 -5.23
N ALA A 6 16.36 -3.20 -4.08
CA ALA A 6 16.11 -4.57 -3.65
C ALA A 6 14.60 -4.80 -3.53
N GLN A 7 14.07 -5.79 -4.26
CA GLN A 7 12.67 -6.15 -4.15
C GLN A 7 12.42 -6.83 -2.79
N PRO A 8 11.39 -6.43 -2.04
CA PRO A 8 11.11 -7.04 -0.75
C PRO A 8 10.67 -8.49 -0.92
N VAL A 9 11.08 -9.33 0.02
CA VAL A 9 10.90 -10.78 -0.03
C VAL A 9 9.77 -11.20 0.90
N CYS A 10 8.94 -12.14 0.45
CA CYS A 10 7.83 -12.64 1.24
C CYS A 10 8.34 -13.34 2.52
N PRO A 11 7.88 -12.95 3.71
CA PRO A 11 8.34 -13.55 4.96
C PRO A 11 7.96 -15.05 5.06
N ARG A 12 6.87 -15.46 4.41
CA ARG A 12 6.30 -16.82 4.48
C ARG A 12 6.97 -17.82 3.54
N CYS A 13 7.13 -17.49 2.27
CA CYS A 13 7.58 -18.44 1.24
C CYS A 13 8.85 -17.99 0.49
N LYS A 14 9.46 -16.88 0.90
CA LYS A 14 10.71 -16.32 0.34
C LYS A 14 10.69 -15.97 -1.15
N ASN A 15 9.54 -16.02 -1.81
CA ASN A 15 9.35 -15.46 -3.14
C ASN A 15 9.33 -13.92 -3.12
N ASN A 16 9.70 -13.29 -4.23
CA ASN A 16 9.64 -11.84 -4.36
C ASN A 16 8.20 -11.33 -4.24
N LEU A 17 8.04 -10.23 -3.51
CA LEU A 17 6.76 -9.53 -3.42
C LEU A 17 6.60 -8.61 -4.62
N LYS A 18 5.37 -8.51 -5.13
CA LYS A 18 4.98 -7.52 -6.12
C LYS A 18 4.39 -6.32 -5.43
N PHE A 19 4.81 -5.13 -5.83
CA PHE A 19 4.16 -3.90 -5.44
C PHE A 19 2.85 -3.75 -6.21
N ILE A 20 1.77 -3.46 -5.52
CA ILE A 20 0.47 -3.17 -6.10
C ILE A 20 -0.11 -1.91 -5.46
N VAL A 21 -0.87 -1.18 -6.28
CA VAL A 21 -1.66 -0.02 -5.84
C VAL A 21 -3.11 -0.36 -6.08
N GLU A 22 -3.89 -0.45 -5.00
CA GLU A 22 -5.32 -0.67 -5.07
C GLU A 22 -6.06 0.63 -4.74
N THR A 23 -7.13 0.91 -5.47
CA THR A 23 -8.01 2.04 -5.18
C THR A 23 -9.39 1.51 -4.83
N GLU A 24 -9.95 2.03 -3.74
CA GLU A 24 -11.26 1.67 -3.25
C GLU A 24 -12.08 2.95 -3.06
N THR A 25 -13.22 3.05 -3.75
CA THR A 25 -14.14 4.17 -3.60
C THR A 25 -15.33 3.73 -2.75
N ARG A 26 -15.53 4.39 -1.60
CA ARG A 26 -16.69 4.18 -0.72
C ARG A 26 -17.44 5.48 -0.54
N SER A 27 -18.61 5.59 -1.18
CA SER A 27 -19.58 6.72 -1.11
C SER A 27 -19.00 8.14 -1.23
N ARG A 28 -18.25 8.63 -0.23
CA ARG A 28 -17.64 9.97 -0.16
C ARG A 28 -16.13 9.97 0.10
N GLU A 29 -15.52 8.78 0.13
CA GLU A 29 -14.11 8.58 0.41
C GLU A 29 -13.47 7.75 -0.70
N SER A 30 -12.29 8.17 -1.14
CA SER A 30 -11.43 7.37 -2.02
C SER A 30 -10.19 6.97 -1.24
N ILE A 31 -9.91 5.68 -1.16
CA ILE A 31 -8.77 5.14 -0.42
C ILE A 31 -7.81 4.54 -1.44
N VAL A 32 -6.58 5.04 -1.45
CA VAL A 32 -5.47 4.47 -2.23
C VAL A 32 -4.61 3.67 -1.26
N LYS A 33 -4.48 2.36 -1.49
CA LYS A 33 -3.65 1.46 -0.68
C LYS A 33 -2.42 1.06 -1.47
N TYR A 34 -1.25 1.32 -0.90
CA TYR A 34 0.03 0.86 -1.41
C TYR A 34 0.43 -0.38 -0.63
N MET A 35 0.64 -1.51 -1.33
CA MET A 35 0.93 -2.77 -0.65
C MET A 35 1.83 -3.68 -1.47
N TYR A 36 2.46 -4.60 -0.77
CA TYR A 36 3.19 -5.71 -1.35
C TYR A 36 2.37 -7.00 -1.25
N ILE A 37 2.26 -7.74 -2.36
CA ILE A 37 1.57 -9.02 -2.43
C ILE A 37 2.51 -10.14 -2.88
N CYS A 38 2.37 -11.31 -2.26
CA CYS A 38 2.96 -12.55 -2.74
C CYS A 38 1.94 -13.33 -3.58
N ASP A 39 2.23 -13.56 -4.86
CA ASP A 39 1.32 -14.32 -5.72
C ASP A 39 1.27 -15.81 -5.39
N VAL A 40 2.29 -16.34 -4.71
CA VAL A 40 2.39 -17.76 -4.36
C VAL A 40 1.56 -18.09 -3.12
N CYS A 41 1.79 -17.37 -2.02
CA CYS A 41 1.13 -17.65 -0.73
C CYS A 41 0.04 -16.64 -0.35
N ARG A 42 -0.27 -15.68 -1.23
CA ARG A 42 -1.27 -14.61 -1.04
C ARG A 42 -1.04 -13.71 0.17
N TYR A 43 0.16 -13.72 0.75
CA TYR A 43 0.55 -12.76 1.79
C TYR A 43 0.43 -11.33 1.25
N LYS A 44 -0.23 -10.46 2.02
CA LYS A 44 -0.37 -9.03 1.74
C LYS A 44 0.26 -8.23 2.87
N HIS A 45 0.98 -7.18 2.52
CA HIS A 45 1.55 -6.23 3.46
C HIS A 45 1.26 -4.82 2.95
N VAL A 46 0.32 -4.13 3.60
CA VAL A 46 0.01 -2.72 3.31
C VAL A 46 1.13 -1.88 3.91
N THR A 47 1.77 -1.05 3.10
CA THR A 47 2.83 -0.15 3.54
C THR A 47 2.29 1.22 3.88
N ASP A 48 1.33 1.68 3.08
CA ASP A 48 0.79 3.02 3.20
C ASP A 48 -0.64 3.06 2.67
N SER A 49 -1.40 4.01 3.16
CA SER A 49 -2.73 4.30 2.66
C SER A 49 -2.98 5.79 2.65
N VAL A 50 -3.62 6.27 1.59
CA VAL A 50 -4.05 7.65 1.45
C VAL A 50 -5.55 7.67 1.32
N THR A 51 -6.22 8.30 2.28
CA THR A 51 -7.66 8.54 2.26
C THR A 51 -7.94 9.95 1.81
N LEU A 52 -8.74 10.07 0.77
CA LEU A 52 -9.22 11.30 0.18
C LEU A 52 -10.70 11.47 0.52
N ARG A 53 -11.05 12.57 1.17
CA ARG A 53 -12.43 12.88 1.55
C ARG A 53 -12.77 14.33 1.25
N MET A 54 -13.90 14.57 0.60
CA MET A 54 -14.45 15.92 0.48
C MET A 54 -15.16 16.33 1.77
N ASN A 55 -14.82 17.51 2.29
CA ASN A 55 -15.51 18.18 3.37
C ASN A 55 -15.88 19.60 2.93
N SER A 56 -17.14 19.80 2.54
CA SER A 56 -17.64 21.03 1.94
C SER A 56 -16.83 21.39 0.68
N ASP A 57 -16.07 22.47 0.72
CA ASP A 57 -15.19 22.98 -0.35
C ASP A 57 -13.74 22.46 -0.25
N LYS A 58 -13.42 21.67 0.78
CA LYS A 58 -12.05 21.22 1.05
C LYS A 58 -11.87 19.74 0.73
N LEU A 59 -10.77 19.42 0.07
CA LEU A 59 -10.27 18.05 -0.04
C LEU A 59 -9.36 17.75 1.17
N ILE A 60 -9.80 16.83 2.01
CA ILE A 60 -9.02 16.31 3.13
C ILE A 60 -8.22 15.10 2.64
N ILE A 61 -6.90 15.17 2.80
CA ILE A 61 -5.96 14.10 2.44
C ILE A 61 -5.33 13.59 3.73
N VAL A 62 -5.61 12.33 4.09
CA VAL A 62 -5.05 11.68 5.27
C VAL A 62 -4.14 10.56 4.81
N ARG A 63 -2.87 10.63 5.20
CA ARG A 63 -1.89 9.56 4.99
C ARG A 63 -1.77 8.72 6.26
N SER A 64 -1.71 7.41 6.11
CA SER A 64 -1.46 6.48 7.21
C SER A 64 -0.44 5.45 6.75
N SER A 65 0.79 5.59 7.25
CA SER A 65 1.82 4.57 7.11
C SER A 65 1.52 3.43 8.06
N ALA A 66 1.60 2.20 7.57
CA ALA A 66 1.76 1.06 8.44
C ALA A 66 3.22 1.03 8.85
N ASP A 67 3.59 1.77 9.90
CA ASP A 67 4.92 1.67 10.48
C ASP A 67 5.13 0.20 10.89
N GLN A 68 6.04 -0.49 10.19
CA GLN A 68 6.54 -1.80 10.59
C GLN A 68 8.05 -1.66 10.77
N TYR A 69 8.48 -1.60 12.03
CA TYR A 69 9.43 -2.50 12.71
C TYR A 69 9.91 -1.84 14.02
N SER A 70 9.35 -2.28 15.14
CA SER A 70 10.11 -2.51 16.37
C SER A 70 10.42 -4.00 16.44
#